data_AF-A0A7V5UTM3-F1
#
_entry.id   AF-A0A7V5UTM3-F1
#
_cell.length_a   1.000
_cell.length_b   1.000
_cell.length_c   1.000
_cell.angle_alpha   90.00
_cell.angle_beta   90.00
_cell.angle_gamma   90.00
#
_symmetry.space_group_name_H-M   'P 1'
#
loop_
_entity.id
_entity.type
_entity.pdbx_description
1 polymer ?
#
loop_
_entity_poly.entity_id
_entity_poly.type
_entity_poly.pdbx_seq_one_letter_code
_entity_poly.pdbx_strand_id
1 'polypeptide(L)'
;MDLRQVISDRLQKLTNALYRVTDLLSDREPLKWILRNKALKIYDIFSLLLSDIDIKDKNKKLNEGLSYLSQIINILGMMSNGDSLFYKNFEILNKEYNNLKLFVQGERETIISDIKFLPEFSALNKSSNKKDFKADKTINNKISIGQENNYSIGQNNKAVERRNKILEILKTQGPKTISEITPSFLGISEKTIQRDLIFLVKTNKIKAEGEKRWRKYYYFKKSEDI
;
A
#
# COMPACT_ATOMS: atom_id res chain seq x y z
N MET A 1 -7.36 7.92 5.88
CA MET A 1 -7.55 6.96 4.77
C MET A 1 -8.38 5.83 5.33
N ASP A 2 -9.46 5.44 4.65
CA ASP A 2 -10.34 4.38 5.16
C ASP A 2 -9.56 3.04 5.24
N LEU A 3 -9.49 2.49 6.46
CA LEU A 3 -8.77 1.24 6.74
C LEU A 3 -9.29 0.08 5.88
N ARG A 4 -10.61 0.01 5.68
CA ARG A 4 -11.25 -1.03 4.88
C ARG A 4 -10.79 -0.97 3.43
N GLN A 5 -10.81 0.23 2.85
CA GLN A 5 -10.30 0.46 1.50
C GLN A 5 -8.80 0.10 1.39
N VAL A 6 -7.98 0.46 2.38
CA VAL A 6 -6.53 0.15 2.38
C VAL A 6 -6.28 -1.35 2.32
N ILE A 7 -6.95 -2.13 3.18
CA ILE A 7 -6.75 -3.58 3.25
C ILE A 7 -7.29 -4.24 1.97
N SER A 8 -8.47 -3.84 1.51
CA SER A 8 -9.08 -4.37 0.27
C SER A 8 -8.20 -4.13 -0.95
N ASP A 9 -7.69 -2.91 -1.14
CA ASP A 9 -6.79 -2.56 -2.24
C ASP A 9 -5.50 -3.40 -2.22
N ARG A 10 -4.93 -3.62 -1.03
CA ARG A 10 -3.71 -4.42 -0.86
C ARG A 10 -3.97 -5.89 -1.19
N LEU A 11 -5.08 -6.44 -0.70
CA LEU A 11 -5.49 -7.81 -0.99
C LEU A 11 -5.69 -8.04 -2.48
N GLN A 12 -6.43 -7.16 -3.16
CA GLN A 12 -6.67 -7.29 -4.59
C GLN A 12 -5.35 -7.25 -5.39
N LYS A 13 -4.44 -6.32 -5.04
CA LYS A 13 -3.11 -6.22 -5.67
C LYS A 13 -2.28 -7.47 -5.44
N LEU A 14 -2.27 -7.99 -4.21
CA LEU A 14 -1.52 -9.21 -3.86
C LEU A 14 -2.07 -10.44 -4.56
N THR A 15 -3.39 -10.63 -4.56
CA THR A 15 -4.04 -11.73 -5.27
C THR A 15 -3.72 -11.66 -6.77
N ASN A 16 -3.86 -10.50 -7.40
CA ASN A 16 -3.53 -10.34 -8.82
C ASN A 16 -2.05 -10.61 -9.11
N ALA A 17 -1.15 -10.12 -8.25
CA ALA A 17 0.29 -10.35 -8.41
C ALA A 17 0.63 -11.84 -8.24
N LEU A 18 0.03 -12.52 -7.27
CA LEU A 18 0.22 -13.96 -7.07
C LEU A 18 -0.24 -14.76 -8.30
N TYR A 19 -1.40 -14.44 -8.89
CA TYR A 19 -1.85 -15.10 -10.11
C TYR A 19 -0.84 -14.94 -11.25
N ARG A 20 -0.35 -13.72 -11.48
CA ARG A 20 0.66 -13.42 -12.50
C ARG A 20 1.98 -14.15 -12.28
N VAL A 21 2.44 -14.26 -11.03
CA VAL A 21 3.68 -14.99 -10.73
C VAL A 21 3.48 -16.48 -10.87
N THR A 22 2.35 -17.00 -10.41
CA THR A 22 2.03 -18.44 -10.51
C THR A 22 1.66 -18.87 -11.94
N ASP A 23 1.34 -17.95 -12.86
CA ASP A 23 1.19 -18.27 -14.29
C ASP A 23 2.49 -18.78 -14.93
N LEU A 24 3.65 -18.45 -14.34
CA LEU A 24 4.94 -18.96 -14.79
C LEU A 24 5.19 -20.42 -14.34
N LEU A 25 4.35 -20.97 -13.46
CA LEU A 25 4.40 -22.38 -13.06
C LEU A 25 3.64 -23.26 -14.05
N SER A 26 4.18 -24.45 -14.29
CA SER A 26 3.46 -25.53 -14.94
C SER A 26 2.17 -25.88 -14.19
N ASP A 27 1.11 -26.24 -14.90
CA ASP A 27 -0.14 -26.70 -14.27
C ASP A 27 0.02 -28.01 -13.50
N ARG A 28 1.11 -28.75 -13.75
CA ARG A 28 1.49 -29.95 -12.99
C ARG A 28 2.11 -29.64 -11.62
N GLU A 29 2.50 -28.39 -11.35
CA GLU A 29 3.07 -27.96 -10.06
C GLU A 29 1.95 -27.78 -9.02
N PRO A 30 1.83 -28.63 -7.99
CA PRO A 30 0.75 -28.54 -7.02
C PRO A 30 0.73 -27.21 -6.24
N LEU A 31 1.91 -26.63 -5.98
CA LEU A 31 2.03 -25.37 -5.23
C LEU A 31 1.33 -24.20 -5.95
N LYS A 32 1.23 -24.23 -7.29
CA LYS A 32 0.47 -23.24 -8.08
C LYS A 32 -0.95 -23.10 -7.57
N TRP A 33 -1.65 -24.24 -7.48
CA TRP A 33 -3.06 -24.29 -7.11
C TRP A 33 -3.25 -24.06 -5.61
N ILE A 34 -2.35 -24.58 -4.77
CA ILE A 34 -2.39 -24.36 -3.33
C ILE A 34 -2.26 -22.87 -3.00
N LEU A 35 -1.32 -22.16 -3.63
CA LEU A 35 -1.14 -20.72 -3.44
C LEU A 35 -2.38 -19.93 -3.86
N ARG A 36 -2.93 -20.21 -5.05
CA ARG A 36 -4.14 -19.54 -5.56
C ARG A 36 -5.34 -19.74 -4.64
N ASN A 37 -5.56 -20.98 -4.20
CA ASN A 37 -6.65 -21.30 -3.28
C ASN A 37 -6.50 -20.56 -1.94
N LYS A 38 -5.29 -20.52 -1.37
CA LYS A 38 -5.04 -19.78 -0.13
C LYS A 38 -5.25 -18.29 -0.29
N ALA A 39 -4.82 -17.69 -1.40
CA ALA A 39 -5.04 -16.27 -1.66
C ALA A 39 -6.53 -15.92 -1.79
N LEU A 40 -7.34 -16.77 -2.44
CA LEU A 40 -8.78 -16.61 -2.48
C LEU A 40 -9.40 -16.73 -1.09
N LYS A 41 -9.00 -17.71 -0.28
CA LYS A 41 -9.48 -17.81 1.11
C LYS A 41 -9.15 -16.59 1.96
N ILE A 42 -7.95 -16.02 1.82
CA ILE A 42 -7.59 -14.75 2.45
C ILE A 42 -8.53 -13.65 1.96
N TYR A 43 -8.70 -13.52 0.64
CA TYR A 43 -9.56 -12.51 0.03
C TYR A 43 -11.00 -12.59 0.57
N ASP A 44 -11.60 -13.79 0.57
CA ASP A 44 -12.97 -14.02 1.04
C ASP A 44 -13.14 -13.66 2.52
N ILE A 45 -12.22 -14.10 3.38
CA ILE A 45 -12.27 -13.84 4.82
C ILE A 45 -12.18 -12.35 5.10
N PHE A 46 -11.21 -11.66 4.50
CA PHE A 46 -11.03 -10.23 4.73
C PHE A 46 -12.11 -9.39 4.04
N SER A 47 -12.61 -9.80 2.87
CA SER A 47 -13.75 -9.14 2.24
C SER A 47 -14.98 -9.20 3.14
N LEU A 48 -15.23 -10.34 3.79
CA LEU A 48 -16.28 -10.47 4.79
C LEU A 48 -16.00 -9.54 5.99
N LEU A 49 -14.82 -9.64 6.61
CA LEU A 49 -14.44 -8.84 7.80
C LEU A 49 -14.54 -7.33 7.62
N LEU A 50 -14.36 -6.84 6.39
CA LEU A 50 -14.38 -5.42 6.03
C LEU A 50 -15.73 -4.96 5.46
N SER A 51 -16.69 -5.87 5.31
CA SER A 51 -18.05 -5.54 4.90
C SER A 51 -18.86 -4.94 6.07
N ASP A 52 -19.99 -4.32 5.76
CA ASP A 52 -20.93 -3.80 6.76
C ASP A 52 -21.78 -4.88 7.44
N ILE A 53 -21.51 -6.16 7.14
CA ILE A 53 -22.23 -7.30 7.71
C ILE A 53 -21.76 -7.51 9.15
N ASP A 54 -22.71 -7.66 10.07
CA ASP A 54 -22.41 -8.05 11.45
C ASP A 54 -21.96 -9.51 11.48
N ILE A 55 -20.72 -9.74 11.89
CA ILE A 55 -20.08 -11.06 11.90
C ILE A 55 -19.99 -11.54 13.33
N LYS A 56 -20.70 -12.63 13.62
CA LYS A 56 -20.49 -13.41 14.85
C LYS A 56 -19.03 -13.86 14.92
N ASP A 57 -18.39 -13.60 16.05
CA ASP A 57 -17.00 -13.93 16.32
C ASP A 57 -16.00 -13.33 15.32
N LYS A 58 -16.10 -12.02 15.04
CA LYS A 58 -15.15 -11.28 14.19
C LYS A 58 -13.69 -11.56 14.52
N ASN A 59 -13.35 -11.68 15.80
CA ASN A 59 -12.03 -12.06 16.28
C ASN A 59 -11.59 -13.45 15.78
N LYS A 60 -12.46 -14.45 15.85
CA LYS A 60 -12.18 -15.80 15.34
C LYS A 60 -11.93 -15.78 13.83
N LYS A 61 -12.74 -15.03 13.08
CA LYS A 61 -12.57 -14.86 11.63
C LYS A 61 -11.28 -14.13 11.26
N LEU A 62 -10.91 -13.10 12.04
CA LEU A 62 -9.63 -12.42 11.87
C LEU A 62 -8.44 -13.36 12.11
N ASN A 63 -8.48 -14.17 13.17
CA ASN A 63 -7.44 -15.16 13.45
C ASN A 63 -7.36 -16.24 12.34
N GLU A 64 -8.50 -16.64 11.77
CA GLU A 64 -8.57 -17.52 10.60
C GLU A 64 -7.83 -16.89 9.41
N GLY A 65 -8.12 -15.63 9.07
CA GLY A 65 -7.45 -14.89 7.99
C GLY A 65 -5.93 -14.74 8.21
N LEU A 66 -5.51 -14.44 9.44
CA LEU A 66 -4.09 -14.35 9.83
C LEU A 66 -3.38 -15.72 9.74
N SER A 67 -4.08 -16.82 10.01
CA SER A 67 -3.56 -18.17 9.81
C SER A 67 -3.31 -18.45 8.33
N TYR A 68 -4.26 -18.15 7.45
CA TYR A 68 -4.05 -18.30 6.00
C TYR A 68 -2.92 -17.42 5.46
N LEU A 69 -2.79 -16.18 5.95
CA LEU A 69 -1.65 -15.31 5.64
C LEU A 69 -0.33 -15.95 6.07
N SER A 70 -0.27 -16.58 7.24
CA SER A 70 0.95 -17.28 7.68
C SER A 70 1.28 -18.48 6.78
N GLN A 71 0.27 -19.24 6.38
CA GLN A 71 0.45 -20.39 5.50
C GLN A 71 0.96 -20.00 4.10
N ILE A 72 0.41 -18.91 3.52
CA ILE A 72 0.88 -18.46 2.20
C ILE A 72 2.30 -17.92 2.26
N ILE A 73 2.66 -17.20 3.33
CA ILE A 73 4.04 -16.73 3.57
C ILE A 73 5.00 -17.93 3.64
N ASN A 74 4.66 -18.97 4.41
CA ASN A 74 5.51 -20.15 4.55
C ASN A 74 5.75 -20.84 3.19
N ILE A 75 4.71 -21.02 2.37
CA ILE A 75 4.84 -21.64 1.05
C ILE A 75 5.69 -20.77 0.12
N LEU A 76 5.43 -19.46 0.06
CA LEU A 76 6.24 -18.53 -0.73
C LEU A 76 7.70 -18.52 -0.27
N GLY A 77 7.95 -18.69 1.03
CA GLY A 77 9.30 -18.82 1.59
C GLY A 77 10.01 -20.08 1.12
N MET A 78 9.32 -21.23 1.12
CA MET A 78 9.85 -22.48 0.57
C MET A 78 10.21 -22.33 -0.91
N MET A 79 9.35 -21.64 -1.68
CA MET A 79 9.61 -21.36 -3.09
C MET A 79 10.68 -20.31 -3.30
N SER A 80 11.09 -19.52 -2.31
CA SER A 80 12.10 -18.46 -2.51
C SER A 80 13.53 -18.98 -2.42
N ASN A 81 13.75 -20.26 -2.06
CA ASN A 81 15.05 -20.85 -1.76
C ASN A 81 15.83 -21.36 -2.99
N GLY A 82 15.69 -20.72 -4.15
CA GLY A 82 16.40 -21.13 -5.37
C GLY A 82 17.04 -19.99 -6.14
N ASP A 83 18.04 -20.31 -6.96
CA ASP A 83 18.89 -19.31 -7.64
C ASP A 83 18.30 -18.72 -8.94
N SER A 84 17.15 -19.22 -9.38
CA SER A 84 16.44 -18.70 -10.56
C SER A 84 15.80 -17.33 -10.33
N LEU A 85 15.80 -16.49 -11.38
CA LEU A 85 15.11 -15.20 -11.41
C LEU A 85 13.61 -15.30 -11.11
N PHE A 86 13.03 -16.48 -11.33
CA PHE A 86 11.65 -16.79 -10.98
C PHE A 86 11.41 -16.75 -9.45
N TYR A 87 12.36 -17.21 -8.65
CA TYR A 87 12.22 -17.30 -7.19
C TYR A 87 12.24 -15.95 -6.50
N LYS A 88 12.93 -14.96 -7.10
CA LYS A 88 12.88 -13.55 -6.64
C LYS A 88 11.46 -12.96 -6.70
N ASN A 89 10.59 -13.45 -7.59
CA ASN A 89 9.19 -13.00 -7.63
C ASN A 89 8.41 -13.51 -6.41
N PHE A 90 8.69 -14.73 -5.96
CA PHE A 90 8.09 -15.26 -4.73
C PHE A 90 8.65 -14.59 -3.49
N GLU A 91 9.92 -14.21 -3.47
CA GLU A 91 10.52 -13.45 -2.37
C GLU A 91 9.81 -12.10 -2.19
N ILE A 92 9.51 -11.39 -3.29
CA ILE A 92 8.75 -10.13 -3.26
C ILE A 92 7.33 -10.38 -2.73
N LEU A 93 6.64 -11.40 -3.24
CA LEU A 93 5.30 -11.73 -2.76
C LEU A 93 5.31 -12.10 -1.27
N ASN A 94 6.28 -12.90 -0.83
CA ASN A 94 6.46 -13.28 0.57
C ASN A 94 6.53 -12.03 1.45
N LYS A 95 7.41 -11.09 1.08
CA LYS A 95 7.57 -9.82 1.79
C LYS A 95 6.27 -9.01 1.84
N GLU A 96 5.56 -8.88 0.72
CA GLU A 96 4.32 -8.10 0.69
C GLU A 96 3.17 -8.76 1.47
N TYR A 97 3.05 -10.09 1.43
CA TYR A 97 2.11 -10.83 2.29
C TYR A 97 2.47 -10.68 3.77
N ASN A 98 3.77 -10.67 4.12
CA ASN A 98 4.20 -10.44 5.49
C ASN A 98 3.90 -8.99 5.94
N ASN A 99 4.12 -8.00 5.08
CA ASN A 99 3.73 -6.62 5.34
C ASN A 99 2.23 -6.47 5.58
N LEU A 100 1.40 -7.15 4.78
CA LEU A 100 -0.05 -7.18 4.98
C LEU A 100 -0.42 -7.81 6.32
N LYS A 101 0.20 -8.95 6.67
CA LYS A 101 -0.04 -9.62 7.96
C LYS A 101 0.30 -8.70 9.14
N LEU A 102 1.48 -8.09 9.14
CA LEU A 102 1.90 -7.16 10.19
C LEU A 102 0.96 -5.95 10.30
N PHE A 103 0.54 -5.39 9.15
CA PHE A 103 -0.41 -4.29 9.12
C PHE A 103 -1.76 -4.68 9.74
N VAL A 104 -2.33 -5.82 9.32
CA VAL A 104 -3.60 -6.33 9.88
C VAL A 104 -3.49 -6.62 11.38
N GLN A 105 -2.35 -7.14 11.84
CA GLN A 105 -2.11 -7.37 13.27
C GLN A 105 -2.06 -6.06 14.06
N GLY A 106 -1.44 -5.01 13.51
CA GLY A 106 -1.41 -3.68 14.13
C GLY A 106 -2.79 -3.02 14.18
N GLU A 107 -3.63 -3.27 13.18
CA GLU A 107 -4.99 -2.71 13.09
C GLU A 107 -6.08 -3.64 13.65
N ARG A 108 -5.69 -4.66 14.42
CA ARG A 108 -6.60 -5.70 14.94
C ARG A 108 -7.79 -5.11 15.67
N GLU A 109 -7.53 -4.20 16.61
CA GLU A 109 -8.59 -3.61 17.43
C GLU A 109 -9.56 -2.82 16.56
N THR A 110 -9.07 -1.97 15.65
CA THR A 110 -9.91 -1.22 14.71
C THR A 110 -10.78 -2.13 13.84
N ILE A 111 -10.22 -3.25 13.36
CA ILE A 111 -10.96 -4.23 12.56
C ILE A 111 -12.05 -4.91 13.41
N ILE A 112 -11.77 -5.26 14.67
CA ILE A 112 -12.74 -5.91 15.55
C ILE A 112 -13.81 -4.91 16.02
N SER A 113 -13.38 -3.68 16.32
CA SER A 113 -14.14 -2.61 16.96
C SER A 113 -14.95 -1.77 15.99
N ASP A 114 -15.55 -2.35 14.95
CA ASP A 114 -16.73 -1.74 14.28
C ASP A 114 -17.94 -1.69 15.26
N ILE A 115 -17.68 -1.44 16.55
CA ILE A 115 -18.60 -0.91 17.53
C ILE A 115 -18.96 0.47 17.01
N LYS A 116 -20.08 0.52 16.27
CA LYS A 116 -20.90 1.73 16.19
C LYS A 116 -20.95 2.28 17.61
N PHE A 117 -20.42 3.50 17.78
CA PHE A 117 -20.60 4.30 18.98
C PHE A 117 -22.11 4.50 19.16
N LEU A 118 -22.77 3.53 19.80
CA LEU A 118 -24.00 3.75 20.52
C LEU A 118 -23.55 4.35 21.85
N PRO A 119 -23.90 5.60 22.18
CA PRO A 119 -23.80 6.05 23.55
C PRO A 119 -24.83 5.20 24.31
N GLU A 120 -24.36 4.13 24.94
CA GLU A 120 -25.19 3.32 25.81
C GLU A 120 -25.42 4.11 27.10
N PHE A 121 -26.39 5.02 27.02
CA PHE A 121 -27.07 5.59 28.17
C PHE A 121 -27.98 4.49 28.74
N SER A 122 -27.44 3.71 29.66
CA SER A 122 -28.21 3.00 30.68
C SER A 122 -27.30 2.86 31.90
N ALA A 123 -27.34 3.84 32.80
CA ALA A 123 -28.18 3.77 34.00
C ALA A 123 -27.71 2.69 34.99
N LEU A 124 -27.06 3.19 36.04
CA LEU A 124 -26.99 2.63 37.39
C LEU A 124 -26.27 1.27 37.55
N ASN A 125 -25.00 1.35 37.96
CA ASN A 125 -24.63 0.70 39.21
C ASN A 125 -23.66 1.58 40.00
N LYS A 126 -24.06 1.85 41.25
CA LYS A 126 -23.38 2.64 42.26
C LYS A 126 -22.22 1.85 42.89
N SER A 127 -21.30 2.64 43.45
CA SER A 127 -20.25 2.28 44.42
C SER A 127 -19.00 1.69 43.78
N SER A 128 -17.77 2.16 43.99
CA SER A 128 -17.10 3.00 45.01
C SER A 128 -15.66 3.16 44.44
N ASN A 129 -14.87 4.22 44.55
CA ASN A 129 -14.53 5.08 45.66
C ASN A 129 -13.82 6.34 45.11
N LYS A 130 -13.94 7.44 45.84
CA LYS A 130 -13.28 8.73 45.64
C LYS A 130 -11.76 8.62 45.55
N LYS A 131 -11.14 9.45 44.70
CA LYS A 131 -10.24 10.53 45.13
C LYS A 131 -9.98 11.52 43.98
N ASP A 132 -10.45 12.72 44.25
CA ASP A 132 -10.06 14.07 43.81
C ASP A 132 -8.90 14.22 42.81
N PHE A 133 -9.12 15.01 41.76
CA PHE A 133 -8.26 16.16 41.43
C PHE A 133 -9.05 17.22 40.62
N LYS A 134 -9.10 18.44 41.17
CA LYS A 134 -9.68 19.68 40.62
C LYS A 134 -8.91 20.12 39.36
N ALA A 135 -9.59 20.32 38.23
CA ALA A 135 -9.93 21.61 37.61
C ALA A 135 -8.72 22.50 37.25
N ASP A 136 -8.50 22.74 35.96
CA ASP A 136 -8.70 24.10 35.44
C ASP A 136 -8.98 24.18 33.93
N LYS A 137 -9.84 25.14 33.63
CA LYS A 137 -10.37 25.52 32.31
C LYS A 137 -9.27 26.16 31.47
N THR A 138 -9.37 26.04 30.14
CA THR A 138 -9.61 27.19 29.24
C THR A 138 -9.73 26.69 27.79
N ILE A 139 -10.95 26.80 27.25
CA ILE A 139 -11.25 26.82 25.82
C ILE A 139 -11.02 28.26 25.35
N ASN A 140 -10.27 28.45 24.27
CA ASN A 140 -10.46 29.62 23.41
C ASN A 140 -10.24 29.23 21.94
N ASN A 141 -11.36 29.14 21.23
CA ASN A 141 -11.46 29.10 19.78
C ASN A 141 -11.20 30.50 19.22
N LYS A 142 -10.32 30.59 18.22
CA LYS A 142 -10.42 31.57 17.11
C LYS A 142 -9.52 31.09 15.96
N ILE A 143 -10.10 30.35 15.03
CA ILE A 143 -9.56 30.18 13.67
C ILE A 143 -10.32 31.18 12.79
N SER A 144 -9.62 32.23 12.39
CA SER A 144 -9.97 33.08 11.27
C SER A 144 -9.37 32.49 9.98
N ILE A 145 -10.22 32.46 8.96
CA ILE A 145 -9.99 31.97 7.60
C ILE A 145 -8.92 32.83 6.90
N GLY A 146 -7.94 32.18 6.28
CA GLY A 146 -6.95 32.79 5.39
C GLY A 146 -6.25 31.71 4.58
N GLN A 147 -6.52 31.68 3.28
CA GLN A 147 -5.89 30.80 2.30
C GLN A 147 -4.39 31.06 2.24
N GLU A 148 -3.57 30.00 2.23
CA GLU A 148 -2.42 29.88 1.32
C GLU A 148 -1.78 28.49 1.39
N ASN A 149 -1.41 28.01 0.21
CA ASN A 149 -0.80 26.71 -0.04
C ASN A 149 0.50 26.53 0.75
N ASN A 150 0.54 25.55 1.66
CA ASN A 150 1.81 24.98 2.13
C ASN A 150 1.64 23.47 2.32
N TYR A 151 2.03 22.72 1.29
CA TYR A 151 2.35 21.31 1.43
C TYR A 151 3.53 21.19 2.39
N SER A 152 3.26 20.73 3.60
CA SER A 152 4.26 20.50 4.63
C SER A 152 5.24 19.40 4.19
N ILE A 153 6.45 19.89 3.94
CA ILE A 153 7.75 19.24 3.92
C ILE A 153 7.85 18.11 4.97
N GLY A 154 8.33 16.96 4.49
CA GLY A 154 8.69 15.82 5.34
C GLY A 154 9.16 14.56 4.60
N GLN A 155 9.44 14.62 3.29
CA GLN A 155 9.97 13.48 2.53
C GLN A 155 11.24 13.85 1.76
N ASN A 156 12.39 13.43 2.30
CA ASN A 156 13.68 13.19 1.63
C ASN A 156 14.06 14.16 0.48
N ASN A 157 14.83 15.21 0.78
CA ASN A 157 15.43 16.14 -0.20
C ASN A 157 16.04 15.43 -1.42
N LYS A 158 16.70 14.29 -1.21
CA LYS A 158 17.32 13.47 -2.27
C LYS A 158 16.33 12.98 -3.35
N ALA A 159 15.06 12.73 -3.00
CA ALA A 159 14.06 12.29 -3.97
C ALA A 159 13.54 13.46 -4.81
N VAL A 160 13.40 14.63 -4.21
CA VAL A 160 12.98 15.86 -4.90
C VAL A 160 14.06 16.32 -5.88
N GLU A 161 15.32 16.37 -5.44
CA GLU A 161 16.49 16.68 -6.27
C GLU A 161 16.58 15.75 -7.49
N ARG A 162 16.38 14.44 -7.27
CA ARG A 162 16.42 13.45 -8.34
C ARG A 162 15.31 13.65 -9.36
N ARG A 163 14.08 13.89 -8.92
CA ARG A 163 12.94 14.18 -9.83
C ARG A 163 13.18 15.43 -10.65
N ASN A 164 13.76 16.47 -10.05
CA ASN A 164 14.11 17.69 -10.76
C ASN A 164 15.19 17.42 -11.82
N LYS A 165 16.22 16.62 -11.51
CA LYS A 165 17.24 16.22 -12.49
C LYS A 165 16.66 15.38 -13.64
N ILE A 166 15.69 14.51 -13.36
CA ILE A 166 14.97 13.75 -14.42
C ILE A 166 14.22 14.72 -15.35
N LEU A 167 13.55 15.74 -14.79
CA LEU A 167 12.87 16.76 -15.61
C LEU A 167 13.86 17.53 -16.48
N GLU A 168 15.01 17.93 -15.95
CA GLU A 168 16.05 18.63 -16.71
C GLU A 168 16.60 17.78 -17.86
N ILE A 169 16.84 16.48 -17.65
CA ILE A 169 17.26 15.56 -18.71
C ILE A 169 16.21 15.47 -19.82
N LEU A 170 14.93 15.36 -19.48
CA LEU A 170 13.85 15.25 -20.45
C LEU A 170 13.58 16.58 -21.20
N LYS A 171 13.87 17.72 -20.57
CA LYS A 171 13.82 19.04 -21.23
C LYS A 171 14.97 19.23 -22.22
N THR A 172 16.18 18.85 -21.84
CA THR A 172 17.41 19.17 -22.58
C THR A 172 17.76 18.13 -23.65
N GLN A 173 17.52 16.85 -23.37
CA GLN A 173 17.93 15.73 -24.22
C GLN A 173 16.77 15.08 -24.97
N GLY A 174 15.55 15.62 -24.80
CA GLY A 174 14.35 15.12 -25.44
C GLY A 174 13.82 13.81 -24.85
N PRO A 175 12.92 13.13 -25.59
CA PRO A 175 12.24 11.95 -25.08
C PRO A 175 13.17 10.77 -24.87
N LYS A 176 13.14 10.18 -23.68
CA LYS A 176 14.02 9.06 -23.31
C LYS A 176 13.27 7.91 -22.66
N THR A 177 13.84 6.72 -22.80
CA THR A 177 13.42 5.50 -22.10
C THR A 177 14.08 5.40 -20.73
N ILE A 178 13.58 4.50 -19.88
CA ILE A 178 14.13 4.29 -18.52
C ILE A 178 15.61 3.88 -18.59
N SER A 179 15.98 3.02 -19.56
CA SER A 179 17.36 2.54 -19.74
C SER A 179 18.32 3.64 -20.17
N GLU A 180 17.85 4.69 -20.84
CA GLU A 180 18.67 5.84 -21.22
C GLU A 180 18.80 6.88 -20.10
N ILE A 181 17.83 6.94 -19.19
CA ILE A 181 17.85 7.86 -18.04
C ILE A 181 18.71 7.28 -16.90
N THR A 182 18.66 5.95 -16.69
CA THR A 182 19.34 5.28 -15.57
C THR A 182 20.85 5.58 -15.47
N PRO A 183 21.63 5.59 -16.57
CA PRO A 183 23.07 5.90 -16.54
C PRO A 183 23.39 7.31 -16.00
N SER A 184 22.46 8.26 -16.05
CA SER A 184 22.67 9.64 -15.53
C SER A 184 22.61 9.74 -14.00
N PHE A 185 22.32 8.63 -13.31
CA PHE A 185 22.12 8.55 -11.87
C PHE A 185 23.01 7.46 -11.23
N LEU A 186 24.13 7.87 -10.64
CA LEU A 186 25.04 6.96 -9.96
C LEU A 186 24.40 6.42 -8.66
N GLY A 187 24.43 5.10 -8.46
CA GLY A 187 23.94 4.45 -7.23
C GLY A 187 22.41 4.38 -7.09
N ILE A 188 21.65 4.64 -8.16
CA ILE A 188 20.19 4.61 -8.15
C ILE A 188 19.70 3.48 -9.06
N SER A 189 18.89 2.58 -8.50
CA SER A 189 18.31 1.48 -9.29
C SER A 189 17.31 1.98 -10.34
N GLU A 190 17.20 1.25 -11.45
CA GLU A 190 16.20 1.48 -12.49
C GLU A 190 14.77 1.55 -11.91
N LYS A 191 14.46 0.71 -10.90
CA LYS A 191 13.16 0.73 -10.20
C LYS A 191 12.90 2.04 -9.46
N THR A 192 13.94 2.70 -8.94
CA THR A 192 13.80 4.01 -8.27
C THR A 192 13.50 5.10 -9.30
N ILE A 193 14.21 5.12 -10.43
CA ILE A 193 13.94 6.03 -11.55
C ILE A 193 12.53 5.78 -12.10
N GLN A 194 12.12 4.52 -12.24
CA GLN A 194 10.77 4.15 -12.68
C GLN A 194 9.70 4.70 -11.73
N ARG A 195 9.88 4.61 -10.40
CA ARG A 195 8.94 5.20 -9.42
C ARG A 195 8.85 6.72 -9.55
N ASP A 196 9.98 7.40 -9.74
CA ASP A 196 10.00 8.86 -9.91
C ASP A 196 9.37 9.30 -11.24
N LEU A 197 9.58 8.55 -12.33
CA LEU A 197 8.91 8.79 -13.60
C LEU A 197 7.40 8.58 -13.49
N ILE A 198 6.94 7.53 -12.81
CA ILE A 198 5.51 7.30 -12.54
C ILE A 198 4.93 8.46 -11.73
N PHE A 199 5.65 8.95 -10.72
CA PHE A 199 5.25 10.11 -9.93
C PHE A 199 5.14 11.38 -10.79
N LEU A 200 6.10 11.62 -11.68
CA LEU A 200 6.11 12.77 -12.58
C LEU A 200 4.98 12.70 -13.64
N VAL A 201 4.62 11.50 -14.10
CA VAL A 201 3.45 11.28 -14.96
C VAL A 201 2.16 11.57 -14.19
N LYS A 202 2.03 11.05 -12.96
CA LYS A 202 0.85 11.27 -12.11
C LYS A 202 0.66 12.76 -11.75
N THR A 203 1.75 13.51 -11.64
CA THR A 203 1.73 14.95 -11.37
C THR A 203 1.68 15.80 -12.65
N ASN A 204 1.41 15.19 -13.81
CA ASN A 204 1.28 15.84 -15.11
C ASN A 204 2.49 16.70 -15.53
N LYS A 205 3.70 16.38 -15.03
CA LYS A 205 4.94 17.08 -15.42
C LYS A 205 5.60 16.47 -16.67
N ILE A 206 5.34 15.19 -16.93
CA ILE A 206 5.85 14.45 -18.10
C ILE A 206 4.75 13.55 -18.67
N LYS A 207 4.81 13.25 -19.96
CA LYS A 207 3.95 12.28 -20.63
C LYS A 207 4.71 10.97 -20.85
N ALA A 208 4.00 9.86 -20.82
CA ALA A 208 4.56 8.55 -21.13
C ALA A 208 3.84 7.95 -22.34
N GLU A 209 4.61 7.40 -23.29
CA GLU A 209 4.10 6.75 -24.49
C GLU A 209 4.78 5.40 -24.71
N GLY A 210 4.01 4.39 -25.13
CA GLY A 210 4.50 3.03 -25.32
C GLY A 210 4.36 2.11 -24.11
N GLU A 211 4.67 0.84 -24.33
CA GLU A 211 4.40 -0.24 -23.38
C GLU A 211 5.62 -0.66 -22.57
N LYS A 212 5.38 -0.95 -21.28
CA LYS A 212 6.32 -1.63 -20.37
C LYS A 212 7.74 -1.05 -20.43
N ARG A 213 8.69 -1.75 -21.06
CA ARG A 213 10.13 -1.41 -21.11
C ARG A 213 10.50 -0.48 -22.28
N TRP A 214 9.66 -0.37 -23.30
CA TRP A 214 9.87 0.54 -24.44
C TRP A 214 9.13 1.86 -24.27
N ARG A 215 8.63 2.11 -23.06
CA ARG A 215 7.96 3.36 -22.72
C ARG A 215 8.95 4.52 -22.80
N LYS A 216 8.65 5.49 -23.66
CA LYS A 216 9.35 6.77 -23.79
C LYS A 216 8.65 7.83 -22.95
N TYR A 217 9.43 8.68 -22.30
CA TYR A 217 8.95 9.77 -21.48
C TYR A 217 9.27 11.10 -22.13
N TYR A 218 8.32 12.02 -22.10
CA TYR A 218 8.35 13.31 -22.78
C TYR A 218 8.15 14.41 -21.75
N TYR A 219 8.97 15.46 -21.81
CA TYR A 219 8.68 16.64 -21.00
C TYR A 219 7.38 17.30 -21.49
N PHE A 220 6.45 17.58 -20.58
CA PHE A 220 5.19 18.24 -20.92
C PHE A 220 5.41 19.75 -20.90
N LYS A 221 5.51 20.38 -22.07
CA LYS A 221 5.44 21.84 -22.18
C LYS A 221 3.95 22.20 -22.21
N LYS A 222 3.46 22.89 -21.17
CA LYS A 222 2.14 23.52 -21.25
C LYS A 222 2.25 24.55 -22.37
N SER A 223 1.53 24.32 -23.47
CA SER A 223 1.29 25.34 -24.48
C SER A 223 0.42 26.42 -23.82
N GLU A 224 1.07 27.53 -23.45
CA GLU A 224 0.42 28.84 -23.56
C GLU A 224 0.24 29.12 -25.07
N ASP A 225 -0.84 29.83 -25.40
CA ASP A 225 -1.41 30.12 -26.72
C ASP A 225 -2.38 29.01 -27.19
N ILE A 226 -3.71 29.24 -27.24
CA ILE A 226 -4.47 30.41 -27.72
C ILE A 226 -5.55 30.84 -26.71
#